data_AF-A0A2V4C438-F1
#
_entry.id   AF-A0A2V4C438-F1
#
_cell.length_a   1.000
_cell.length_b   1.000
_cell.length_c   1.000
_cell.angle_alpha   90.00
_cell.angle_beta   90.00
_cell.angle_gamma   90.00
#
_symmetry.space_group_name_H-M   'P 1'
#
loop_
_entity.id
_entity.type
_entity.pdbx_description
1 polymer ?
#
loop_
_entity_poly.entity_id
_entity_poly.type
_entity_poly.pdbx_seq_one_letter_code
_entity_poly.pdbx_strand_id
1 'polypeptide(L)'
;MKSIKLILKIFISSLIVLFGIYFFLISDYNNMFNNERFIEIKKSIEKSKSKKYADLISIYKKTHNIENVNNRFIKSKKDCPCLSVIRNFGYPTLYVKNSSQIRNGINEIIYTNKIEKIFTQEDCLTFLFSSYDFSAESTGVEEASKYFFNKNIAELNQSEKINLVLMLDNSALYNPLRNKKSLPKKIEEYKQMINK
;
A
#
# COMPACT_ATOMS: atom_id res chain seq x y z
N MET A 1 19.96 46.81 -8.00
CA MET A 1 19.16 46.27 -9.13
C MET A 1 19.87 45.17 -9.94
N LYS A 2 21.15 45.29 -10.35
CA LYS A 2 21.85 44.24 -11.12
C LYS A 2 21.97 42.89 -10.38
N SER A 3 22.31 42.92 -9.08
CA SER A 3 22.46 41.72 -8.25
C SER A 3 21.14 40.95 -8.07
N ILE A 4 20.01 41.65 -7.96
CA ILE A 4 18.67 41.05 -7.85
C ILE A 4 18.31 40.28 -9.13
N LYS A 5 18.58 40.87 -10.31
CA LYS A 5 18.34 40.21 -11.60
C LYS A 5 19.19 38.96 -11.77
N LEU A 6 20.42 38.94 -11.25
CA LEU A 6 21.30 37.77 -11.28
C LEU A 6 20.78 36.65 -10.37
N ILE A 7 20.41 36.98 -9.12
CA ILE A 7 19.83 36.02 -8.17
C ILE A 7 18.56 35.39 -8.75
N LEU A 8 17.68 36.20 -9.35
CA LEU A 8 16.44 35.71 -9.97
C LEU A 8 16.73 34.73 -11.12
N LYS A 9 17.72 35.00 -11.98
CA LYS A 9 18.12 34.10 -13.05
C LYS A 9 18.65 32.77 -12.52
N ILE A 10 19.47 32.80 -11.48
CA ILE A 10 20.01 31.58 -10.84
C ILE A 10 18.85 30.77 -10.24
N PHE A 11 17.92 31.43 -9.54
CA PHE A 11 16.74 30.77 -8.97
C PHE A 11 15.88 30.10 -10.04
N ILE A 12 15.56 30.82 -11.12
CA ILE A 12 14.78 30.28 -12.25
C ILE A 12 15.51 29.10 -12.89
N SER A 13 16.82 29.23 -13.14
CA SER A 13 17.63 28.16 -13.70
C SER A 13 17.63 26.91 -12.80
N SER A 14 17.74 27.10 -11.48
CA SER A 14 17.66 26.01 -10.51
C SER A 14 16.29 25.33 -10.54
N LEU A 15 15.21 26.10 -10.62
CA LEU A 15 13.85 25.56 -10.72
C LEU A 15 13.67 24.70 -11.99
N ILE A 16 14.20 25.15 -13.13
CA ILE A 16 14.17 24.40 -14.39
C ILE A 16 14.93 23.08 -14.27
N VAL A 17 16.12 23.09 -13.64
CA VAL A 17 16.91 21.87 -13.41
C VAL A 17 16.17 20.90 -12.49
N LEU A 18 15.62 21.39 -11.38
CA LEU A 18 14.82 20.57 -10.46
C LEU A 18 13.60 19.97 -11.14
N PHE A 19 12.93 20.73 -11.99
CA PHE A 19 11.82 20.24 -12.80
C PHE A 19 12.29 19.15 -13.77
N GLY A 20 13.39 19.36 -14.50
CA GLY A 20 13.96 18.35 -15.38
C GLY A 20 14.31 17.04 -14.65
N ILE A 21 14.93 17.14 -13.47
CA ILE A 21 15.24 15.98 -12.61
C ILE A 21 13.95 15.27 -12.20
N TYR A 22 12.93 16.01 -11.76
CA TYR A 22 11.64 15.44 -11.39
C TYR A 22 11.01 14.65 -12.54
N PHE A 23 10.97 15.23 -13.75
CA PHE A 23 10.43 14.56 -14.94
C PHE A 23 11.24 13.32 -15.31
N PHE A 24 12.56 13.38 -15.23
CA PHE A 24 13.42 12.23 -15.46
C PHE A 24 13.12 11.10 -14.46
N LEU A 25 13.01 11.41 -13.16
CA LEU A 25 12.79 10.41 -12.11
C LEU A 25 11.47 9.64 -12.28
N ILE A 26 10.41 10.28 -12.78
CA ILE A 26 9.09 9.66 -12.96
C ILE A 26 8.86 9.06 -14.36
N SER A 27 9.80 9.29 -15.29
CA SER A 27 9.72 8.83 -16.67
C SER A 27 10.12 7.37 -16.82
N ASP A 28 9.63 6.71 -17.87
CA ASP A 28 10.05 5.36 -18.26
C ASP A 28 11.54 5.27 -18.66
N TYR A 29 12.21 6.41 -18.89
CA TYR A 29 13.67 6.46 -19.05
C TYR A 29 14.44 6.18 -17.75
N ASN A 30 13.80 6.26 -16.59
CA ASN A 30 14.43 5.92 -15.33
C ASN A 30 14.58 4.39 -15.22
N ASN A 31 15.84 3.92 -15.24
CA ASN A 31 16.18 2.50 -15.19
C ASN A 31 15.67 1.77 -13.92
N MET A 32 15.31 2.51 -12.87
CA MET A 32 14.69 1.98 -11.67
C MET A 32 13.43 1.15 -11.98
N PHE A 33 12.68 1.51 -13.03
CA PHE A 33 11.46 0.79 -13.40
C PHE A 33 11.70 -0.48 -14.23
N ASN A 34 12.94 -0.72 -14.66
CA ASN A 34 13.33 -1.94 -15.38
C ASN A 34 13.67 -3.09 -14.41
N ASN A 35 13.58 -2.86 -13.11
CA ASN A 35 13.80 -3.88 -12.11
C ASN A 35 12.80 -5.04 -12.27
N GLU A 36 13.29 -6.27 -12.37
CA GLU A 36 12.47 -7.47 -12.57
C GLU A 36 11.38 -7.64 -11.51
N ARG A 37 11.71 -7.36 -10.24
CA ARG A 37 10.77 -7.45 -9.13
C ARG A 37 9.64 -6.42 -9.26
N PHE A 38 9.96 -5.22 -9.74
CA PHE A 38 8.94 -4.20 -9.99
C PHE A 38 8.01 -4.60 -11.14
N ILE A 39 8.56 -5.19 -12.20
CA ILE A 39 7.79 -5.74 -13.32
C ILE A 39 6.87 -6.88 -12.83
N GLU A 40 7.38 -7.78 -11.99
CA GLU A 40 6.62 -8.87 -11.39
C GLU A 40 5.46 -8.35 -10.53
N ILE A 41 5.70 -7.36 -9.67
CA ILE A 41 4.64 -6.73 -8.85
C ILE A 41 3.51 -6.20 -9.75
N LYS A 42 3.83 -5.47 -10.82
CA LYS A 42 2.81 -4.96 -11.77
C LYS A 42 1.99 -6.10 -12.38
N LYS A 43 2.65 -7.18 -12.82
CA LYS A 43 1.97 -8.36 -13.38
C LYS A 43 1.07 -9.04 -12.34
N SER A 44 1.53 -9.14 -11.09
CA SER A 44 0.78 -9.77 -10.01
C SER A 44 -0.44 -8.95 -9.59
N ILE A 45 -0.34 -7.61 -9.55
CA ILE A 45 -1.50 -6.73 -9.34
C ILE A 45 -2.51 -6.95 -10.46
N GLU A 46 -2.08 -6.89 -11.73
CA GLU A 46 -2.98 -7.09 -12.88
C GLU A 46 -3.70 -8.44 -12.82
N LYS A 47 -2.98 -9.53 -12.53
CA LYS A 47 -3.56 -10.87 -12.38
C LYS A 47 -4.60 -10.95 -11.25
N SER A 48 -4.36 -10.22 -10.16
CA SER A 48 -5.23 -10.25 -8.97
C SER A 48 -6.58 -9.56 -9.18
N LYS A 49 -6.72 -8.67 -10.17
CA LYS A 49 -7.98 -7.93 -10.46
C LYS A 49 -9.18 -8.84 -10.69
N SER A 50 -8.96 -10.08 -11.13
CA SER A 50 -10.00 -11.09 -11.34
C SER A 50 -10.58 -11.68 -10.04
N LYS A 51 -9.93 -11.47 -8.89
CA LYS A 51 -10.34 -11.99 -7.58
C LYS A 51 -11.53 -11.20 -7.02
N LYS A 52 -12.46 -11.90 -6.37
CA LYS A 52 -13.70 -11.32 -5.85
C LYS A 52 -13.62 -11.07 -4.35
N TYR A 53 -13.06 -9.93 -3.95
CA TYR A 53 -12.93 -9.52 -2.53
C TYR A 53 -13.74 -8.25 -2.19
N ALA A 54 -14.85 -8.02 -2.91
CA ALA A 54 -15.64 -6.79 -2.82
C ALA A 54 -16.06 -6.44 -1.38
N ASP A 55 -16.46 -7.44 -0.58
CA ASP A 55 -16.87 -7.21 0.81
C ASP A 55 -15.70 -6.75 1.70
N LEU A 56 -14.52 -7.36 1.54
CA LEU A 56 -13.32 -6.98 2.30
C LEU A 56 -12.84 -5.59 1.91
N ILE A 57 -12.85 -5.29 0.60
CA ILE A 57 -12.51 -3.97 0.06
C ILE A 57 -13.48 -2.91 0.58
N SER A 58 -14.79 -3.20 0.58
CA SER A 58 -15.83 -2.33 1.11
C SER A 58 -15.62 -2.03 2.60
N ILE A 59 -15.34 -3.04 3.42
CA ILE A 59 -15.01 -2.86 4.84
C ILE A 59 -13.76 -1.97 4.98
N TYR A 60 -12.67 -2.29 4.28
CA TYR A 60 -11.43 -1.52 4.35
C TYR A 60 -11.65 -0.05 4.00
N LYS A 61 -12.40 0.25 2.93
CA LYS A 61 -12.73 1.63 2.49
C LYS A 61 -13.55 2.41 3.52
N LYS A 62 -14.42 1.75 4.27
CA LYS A 62 -15.24 2.41 5.30
C LYS A 62 -14.46 2.69 6.59
N THR A 63 -13.42 1.90 6.85
CA THR A 63 -12.68 1.96 8.11
C THR A 63 -11.33 2.68 7.99
N HIS A 64 -10.83 2.88 6.77
CA HIS A 64 -9.55 3.52 6.47
C HIS A 64 -9.74 4.78 5.63
N ASN A 65 -8.87 5.76 5.85
CA ASN A 65 -8.83 6.97 5.03
C ASN A 65 -7.87 6.76 3.85
N ILE A 66 -8.38 6.18 2.77
CA ILE A 66 -7.59 5.78 1.59
C ILE A 66 -7.25 6.99 0.72
N GLU A 67 -5.96 7.17 0.47
CA GLU A 67 -5.43 8.29 -0.30
C GLU A 67 -4.23 7.86 -1.15
N ASN A 68 -3.97 8.63 -2.20
CA ASN A 68 -2.78 8.45 -3.04
C ASN A 68 -1.51 8.91 -2.31
N VAL A 69 -0.35 8.38 -2.72
CA VAL A 69 0.93 8.60 -2.04
C VAL A 69 1.29 10.08 -1.93
N ASN A 70 0.95 10.89 -2.94
CA ASN A 70 1.25 12.32 -2.95
C ASN A 70 0.46 13.11 -1.90
N ASN A 71 -0.71 12.62 -1.49
CA ASN A 71 -1.56 13.27 -0.50
C ASN A 71 -1.15 12.95 0.95
N ARG A 72 -0.11 12.12 1.14
CA ARG A 72 0.38 11.67 2.45
C ARG A 72 1.20 12.74 3.20
N PHE A 73 1.76 13.72 2.50
CA PHE A 73 2.56 14.80 3.12
C PHE A 73 1.73 15.83 3.90
N ILE A 74 0.40 15.84 3.71
CA ILE A 74 -0.48 16.92 4.20
C ILE A 74 -1.16 16.55 5.53
N LYS A 75 -1.37 15.26 5.82
CA LYS A 75 -2.09 14.82 7.04
C LYS A 75 -1.50 13.54 7.63
N SER A 76 -1.47 13.46 8.96
CA SER A 76 -1.19 12.23 9.68
C SER A 76 -2.36 11.24 9.54
N LYS A 77 -2.05 9.95 9.42
CA LYS A 77 -3.01 8.80 9.32
C LYS A 77 -3.83 8.71 8.01
N LYS A 78 -3.14 8.64 6.87
CA LYS A 78 -3.73 8.24 5.58
C LYS A 78 -3.17 6.88 5.15
N ASP A 79 -4.05 5.99 4.72
CA ASP A 79 -3.70 4.68 4.20
C ASP A 79 -3.54 4.74 2.70
N CYS A 80 -2.52 4.05 2.19
CA CYS A 80 -2.21 4.00 0.78
C CYS A 80 -1.91 2.54 0.42
N PRO A 81 -2.93 1.77 0.01
CA PRO A 81 -2.76 0.37 -0.41
C PRO A 81 -1.60 0.17 -1.40
N CYS A 82 -1.44 1.04 -2.40
CA CYS A 82 -0.34 0.92 -3.35
C CYS A 82 1.05 1.12 -2.71
N LEU A 83 1.18 2.00 -1.71
CA LEU A 83 2.41 2.11 -0.93
C LEU A 83 2.65 0.86 -0.07
N SER A 84 1.58 0.30 0.52
CA SER A 84 1.66 -0.97 1.25
C SER A 84 2.11 -2.12 0.35
N VAL A 85 1.71 -2.14 -0.93
CA VAL A 85 2.25 -3.11 -1.90
C VAL A 85 3.75 -2.98 -2.06
N ILE A 86 4.27 -1.77 -2.28
CA ILE A 86 5.72 -1.55 -2.44
C ILE A 86 6.49 -1.96 -1.19
N ARG A 87 5.96 -1.66 0.00
CA ARG A 87 6.59 -2.00 1.28
C ARG A 87 6.63 -3.50 1.56
N ASN A 88 5.55 -4.22 1.27
CA ASN A 88 5.45 -5.64 1.56
C ASN A 88 6.18 -6.50 0.50
N PHE A 89 6.11 -6.12 -0.78
CA PHE A 89 6.58 -6.98 -1.87
C PHE A 89 7.84 -6.47 -2.58
N GLY A 90 8.24 -5.22 -2.34
CA GLY A 90 9.41 -4.59 -2.95
C GLY A 90 10.73 -4.88 -2.24
N TYR A 91 10.70 -5.26 -0.96
CA TYR A 91 11.93 -5.58 -0.21
C TYR A 91 12.47 -6.98 -0.54
N PRO A 92 13.81 -7.18 -0.53
CA PRO A 92 14.87 -6.18 -0.46
C PRO A 92 15.23 -5.55 -1.81
N THR A 93 14.71 -6.08 -2.91
CA THR A 93 15.26 -5.85 -4.26
C THR A 93 15.02 -4.44 -4.81
N LEU A 94 13.93 -3.78 -4.41
CA LEU A 94 13.63 -2.40 -4.81
C LEU A 94 14.33 -1.36 -3.91
N TYR A 95 14.97 -1.80 -2.83
CA TYR A 95 15.57 -0.95 -1.81
C TYR A 95 17.09 -1.05 -1.85
N VAL A 96 17.75 0.06 -1.56
CA VAL A 96 19.22 0.09 -1.56
C VAL A 96 19.69 -0.38 -0.19
N LYS A 97 20.34 -1.55 -0.16
CA LYS A 97 20.97 -2.09 1.05
C LYS A 97 21.96 -1.06 1.61
N ASN A 98 22.00 -0.89 2.93
CA ASN A 98 22.83 0.09 3.64
C ASN A 98 22.59 1.56 3.25
N SER A 99 21.42 1.88 2.70
CA SER A 99 21.04 3.26 2.39
C SER A 99 20.32 3.96 3.53
N SER A 100 20.29 5.30 3.50
CA SER A 100 19.55 6.09 4.47
C SER A 100 18.05 5.82 4.35
N GLN A 101 17.34 5.91 5.49
CA GLN A 101 15.89 5.80 5.53
C GLN A 101 15.21 6.81 4.60
N ILE A 102 15.81 8.00 4.45
CA ILE A 102 15.35 9.05 3.54
C ILE A 102 15.39 8.57 2.09
N ARG A 103 16.53 7.99 1.63
CA ARG A 103 16.66 7.51 0.25
C ARG A 103 15.69 6.37 -0.04
N ASN A 104 15.54 5.43 0.88
CA ASN A 104 14.56 4.36 0.74
C ASN A 104 13.12 4.89 0.73
N GLY A 105 12.80 5.88 1.56
CA GLY A 105 11.49 6.56 1.54
C GLY A 105 11.19 7.28 0.23
N ILE A 106 12.19 7.92 -0.39
CA ILE A 106 12.04 8.53 -1.72
C ILE A 106 11.76 7.47 -2.78
N ASN A 107 12.49 6.35 -2.76
CA ASN A 107 12.26 5.23 -3.69
C ASN A 107 10.83 4.67 -3.56
N GLU A 108 10.35 4.48 -2.32
CA GLU A 108 8.96 4.02 -2.07
C GLU A 108 7.95 4.93 -2.78
N ILE A 109 8.13 6.24 -2.67
CA ILE A 109 7.23 7.23 -3.24
C ILE A 109 7.31 7.22 -4.77
N ILE A 110 8.51 7.09 -5.35
CA ILE A 110 8.71 7.02 -6.81
C ILE A 110 8.04 5.77 -7.37
N TYR A 111 8.29 4.59 -6.79
CA TYR A 111 7.66 3.34 -7.23
C TYR A 111 6.15 3.36 -7.04
N THR A 112 5.67 3.87 -5.90
CA THR A 112 4.22 3.95 -5.62
C THR A 112 3.54 4.87 -6.62
N ASN A 113 4.11 6.04 -6.90
CA ASN A 113 3.60 6.94 -7.94
C ASN A 113 3.52 6.26 -9.31
N LYS A 114 4.47 5.40 -9.66
CA LYS A 114 4.45 4.65 -10.92
C LYS A 114 3.36 3.58 -10.93
N ILE A 115 3.09 2.93 -9.80
CA ILE A 115 1.95 2.00 -9.64
C ILE A 115 0.62 2.74 -9.73
N GLU A 116 0.45 3.86 -9.02
CA GLU A 116 -0.81 4.64 -8.98
C GLU A 116 -1.20 5.27 -10.34
N LYS A 117 -0.25 5.40 -11.27
CA LYS A 117 -0.53 5.80 -12.66
C LYS A 117 -1.21 4.70 -13.50
N ILE A 118 -1.14 3.45 -13.05
CA ILE A 118 -1.58 2.26 -13.81
C ILE A 118 -2.71 1.54 -13.06
N PHE A 119 -2.68 1.58 -11.72
CA PHE A 119 -3.55 0.83 -10.84
C PHE A 119 -4.23 1.75 -9.84
N THR A 120 -5.48 1.44 -9.52
CA THR A 120 -6.24 2.11 -8.46
C THR A 120 -5.82 1.57 -7.08
N GLN A 121 -6.19 2.29 -6.01
CA GLN A 121 -5.98 1.78 -4.65
C GLN A 121 -6.76 0.47 -4.40
N GLU A 122 -7.89 0.26 -5.08
CA GLU A 122 -8.67 -0.98 -4.99
C GLU A 122 -7.96 -2.16 -5.67
N ASP A 123 -7.28 -1.92 -6.79
CA ASP A 123 -6.45 -2.94 -7.43
C ASP A 123 -5.30 -3.37 -6.51
N CYS A 124 -4.60 -2.39 -5.92
CA CYS A 124 -3.53 -2.64 -4.96
C CYS A 124 -4.06 -3.37 -3.71
N LEU A 125 -5.24 -3.02 -3.22
CA LEU A 125 -5.88 -3.68 -2.08
C LEU A 125 -6.32 -5.11 -2.41
N THR A 126 -6.83 -5.35 -3.62
CA THR A 126 -7.15 -6.70 -4.11
C THR A 126 -5.91 -7.59 -4.13
N PHE A 127 -4.79 -7.04 -4.62
CA PHE A 127 -3.51 -7.74 -4.61
C PHE A 127 -3.01 -8.05 -3.19
N LEU A 128 -3.12 -7.08 -2.27
CA LEU A 128 -2.79 -7.25 -0.86
C LEU A 128 -3.60 -8.38 -0.23
N PHE A 129 -4.93 -8.35 -0.35
CA PHE A 129 -5.76 -9.45 0.15
C PHE A 129 -5.38 -10.79 -0.50
N SER A 130 -5.03 -10.82 -1.78
CA SER A 130 -4.66 -12.06 -2.45
C SER A 130 -3.32 -12.65 -2.03
N SER A 131 -2.36 -11.86 -1.54
CA SER A 131 -0.95 -12.28 -1.48
C SER A 131 -0.23 -11.89 -0.19
N TYR A 132 -0.86 -11.12 0.69
CA TYR A 132 -0.29 -10.76 1.98
C TYR A 132 -0.14 -12.00 2.87
N ASP A 133 0.95 -12.06 3.64
CA ASP A 133 1.20 -13.14 4.59
C ASP A 133 0.44 -12.88 5.90
N PHE A 134 -0.64 -13.62 6.12
CA PHE A 134 -1.45 -13.55 7.33
C PHE A 134 -0.85 -14.32 8.52
N SER A 135 0.43 -14.72 8.44
CA SER A 135 1.13 -15.63 9.36
C SER A 135 0.63 -17.07 9.29
N ALA A 136 1.36 -17.99 9.92
CA ALA A 136 1.04 -19.43 9.93
C ALA A 136 0.83 -20.00 8.51
N GLU A 137 1.72 -19.62 7.59
CA GLU A 137 1.73 -20.06 6.18
C GLU A 137 0.48 -19.66 5.38
N SER A 138 -0.38 -18.80 5.94
CA SER A 138 -1.61 -18.33 5.32
C SER A 138 -1.35 -17.17 4.37
N THR A 139 -0.88 -17.48 3.15
CA THR A 139 -0.69 -16.46 2.11
C THR A 139 -2.02 -16.15 1.42
N GLY A 140 -2.48 -14.91 1.59
CA GLY A 140 -3.75 -14.43 1.05
C GLY A 140 -4.97 -14.80 1.90
N VAL A 141 -6.06 -14.05 1.69
CA VAL A 141 -7.29 -14.17 2.49
C VAL A 141 -8.02 -15.49 2.32
N GLU A 142 -7.84 -16.20 1.20
CA GLU A 142 -8.46 -17.52 0.99
C GLU A 142 -7.90 -18.55 1.98
N GLU A 143 -6.56 -18.62 2.08
CA GLU A 143 -5.90 -19.53 3.01
C GLU A 143 -6.06 -19.07 4.45
N ALA A 144 -6.00 -17.76 4.71
CA ALA A 144 -6.28 -17.21 6.04
C ALA A 144 -7.72 -17.52 6.51
N SER A 145 -8.72 -17.40 5.63
CA SER A 145 -10.11 -17.72 5.94
C SER A 145 -10.27 -19.18 6.37
N LYS A 146 -9.64 -20.11 5.63
CA LYS A 146 -9.62 -21.52 5.99
C LYS A 146 -8.90 -21.76 7.30
N TYR A 147 -7.72 -21.18 7.49
CA TYR A 147 -6.90 -21.41 8.67
C TYR A 147 -7.55 -20.88 9.96
N PHE A 148 -8.07 -19.64 9.94
CA PHE A 148 -8.59 -19.00 11.15
C PHE A 148 -10.06 -19.34 11.45
N PHE A 149 -10.86 -19.65 10.43
CA PHE A 149 -12.31 -19.82 10.58
C PHE A 149 -12.87 -21.11 9.99
N ASN A 150 -12.04 -21.91 9.31
CA ASN A 150 -12.46 -23.12 8.60
C ASN A 150 -13.63 -22.87 7.62
N LYS A 151 -13.53 -21.77 6.86
CA LYS A 151 -14.57 -21.28 5.95
C LYS A 151 -13.96 -20.76 4.65
N ASN A 152 -14.74 -20.80 3.58
CA ASN A 152 -14.48 -19.99 2.39
C ASN A 152 -14.85 -18.52 2.65
N ILE A 153 -14.26 -17.59 1.91
CA ILE A 153 -14.50 -16.14 2.11
C ILE A 153 -15.99 -15.77 2.02
N ALA A 154 -16.73 -16.42 1.12
CA ALA A 154 -18.16 -16.20 0.93
C ALA A 154 -19.01 -16.59 2.16
N GLU A 155 -18.50 -17.47 3.01
CA GLU A 155 -19.20 -18.00 4.20
C GLU A 155 -18.85 -17.22 5.48
N LEU A 156 -17.90 -16.28 5.39
CA LEU A 156 -17.49 -15.46 6.51
C LEU A 156 -18.62 -14.51 6.94
N ASN A 157 -18.86 -14.45 8.24
CA ASN A 157 -19.72 -13.42 8.80
C ASN A 157 -18.97 -12.07 8.85
N GLN A 158 -19.71 -10.99 9.15
CA GLN A 158 -19.15 -9.63 9.17
C GLN A 158 -17.96 -9.49 10.14
N SER A 159 -18.03 -10.10 11.32
CA SER A 159 -16.94 -10.03 12.32
C SER A 159 -15.67 -10.71 11.83
N GLU A 160 -15.80 -11.85 11.15
CA GLU A 160 -14.68 -12.61 10.58
C GLU A 160 -14.05 -11.86 9.41
N LYS A 161 -14.86 -11.22 8.55
CA LYS A 161 -14.37 -10.33 7.48
C LYS A 161 -13.60 -9.13 8.04
N ILE A 162 -14.14 -8.47 9.07
CA ILE A 162 -13.46 -7.38 9.78
C ILE A 162 -12.14 -7.85 10.39
N ASN A 163 -12.11 -9.06 10.94
CA ASN A 163 -10.89 -9.63 11.50
C ASN A 163 -9.79 -9.80 10.42
N LEU A 164 -10.12 -10.33 9.25
CA LEU A 164 -9.16 -10.41 8.13
C LEU A 164 -8.69 -9.01 7.68
N VAL A 165 -9.56 -8.00 7.68
CA VAL A 165 -9.16 -6.61 7.40
C VAL A 165 -8.17 -6.09 8.45
N LEU A 166 -8.43 -6.30 9.73
CA LEU A 166 -7.51 -5.92 10.80
C LEU A 166 -6.18 -6.68 10.70
N MET A 167 -6.21 -7.96 10.36
CA MET A 167 -4.99 -8.75 10.17
C MET A 167 -4.16 -8.29 8.98
N LEU A 168 -4.77 -7.68 7.95
CA LEU A 168 -4.02 -7.04 6.87
C LEU A 168 -3.21 -5.83 7.39
N ASP A 169 -3.72 -5.10 8.38
CA ASP A 169 -2.98 -4.00 9.01
C ASP A 169 -1.83 -4.53 9.88
N ASN A 170 -2.12 -5.56 10.69
CA ASN A 170 -1.14 -6.22 11.54
C ASN A 170 -1.58 -7.63 11.95
N SER A 171 -1.08 -8.63 11.23
CA SER A 171 -1.44 -10.02 11.50
C SER A 171 -1.01 -10.51 12.87
N ALA A 172 0.15 -10.08 13.39
CA ALA A 172 0.61 -10.50 14.71
C ALA A 172 -0.30 -9.97 15.83
N LEU A 173 -0.75 -8.72 15.72
CA LEU A 173 -1.59 -8.06 16.72
C LEU A 173 -3.04 -8.55 16.68
N TYR A 174 -3.58 -8.80 15.49
CA TYR A 174 -5.00 -9.10 15.30
C TYR A 174 -5.29 -10.58 15.03
N ASN A 175 -4.29 -11.46 15.18
CA ASN A 175 -4.48 -12.91 15.08
C ASN A 175 -5.53 -13.40 16.12
N PRO A 176 -6.67 -13.99 15.70
CA PRO A 176 -7.73 -14.43 16.61
C PRO A 176 -7.34 -15.59 17.54
N LEU A 177 -6.36 -16.40 17.14
CA LEU A 177 -5.88 -17.51 17.97
C LEU A 177 -5.03 -16.99 19.13
N ARG A 178 -4.35 -15.85 18.94
CA ARG A 178 -3.43 -15.26 19.93
C ARG A 178 -4.09 -14.16 20.77
N ASN A 179 -4.91 -13.30 20.15
CA ASN A 179 -5.46 -12.11 20.81
C ASN A 179 -6.97 -12.23 21.07
N LYS A 180 -7.36 -13.12 21.98
CA LYS A 180 -8.78 -13.35 22.29
C LYS A 180 -9.42 -12.25 23.14
N LYS A 181 -8.63 -11.42 23.83
CA LYS A 181 -9.13 -10.42 24.80
C LYS A 181 -9.46 -9.08 24.18
N SER A 182 -8.55 -8.52 23.37
CA SER A 182 -8.70 -7.15 22.85
C SER A 182 -9.28 -7.08 21.44
N LEU A 183 -9.15 -8.14 20.66
CA LEU A 183 -9.67 -8.21 19.29
C LEU A 183 -11.19 -8.01 19.20
N PRO A 184 -12.04 -8.59 20.07
CA PRO A 184 -13.49 -8.38 19.99
C PRO A 184 -13.87 -6.90 20.10
N LYS A 185 -13.23 -6.15 21.01
CA LYS A 185 -13.45 -4.71 21.14
C LYS A 185 -13.09 -3.96 19.85
N LYS A 186 -11.98 -4.32 19.22
CA LYS A 186 -11.54 -3.70 17.96
C LYS A 186 -12.52 -3.99 16.80
N ILE A 187 -13.05 -5.21 16.75
CA ILE A 187 -14.07 -5.60 15.77
C ILE A 187 -15.35 -4.75 15.97
N GLU A 188 -15.78 -4.55 17.21
CA GLU A 188 -16.94 -3.70 17.50
C GLU A 188 -16.73 -2.23 17.11
N GLU A 189 -15.52 -1.68 17.34
CA GLU A 189 -15.17 -0.34 16.83
C GLU A 189 -15.32 -0.25 15.31
N TYR A 190 -14.86 -1.26 14.57
CA TYR A 190 -15.00 -1.32 13.11
C TYR A 190 -16.46 -1.45 12.67
N LYS A 191 -17.28 -2.26 13.35
CA LYS A 191 -18.73 -2.34 13.07
C LYS A 191 -19.40 -0.98 13.23
N GLN A 192 -19.05 -0.23 14.27
CA GLN A 192 -19.59 1.13 14.48
C GLN A 192 -19.19 2.09 13.37
N MET A 193 -17.97 1.97 12.80
CA MET A 193 -17.54 2.79 11.66
C MET A 193 -18.29 2.44 10.37
N ILE A 194 -18.59 1.15 10.14
CA ILE A 194 -19.26 0.67 8.93
C ILE A 194 -20.75 1.09 8.86
N ASN A 195 -21.37 1.23 10.03
CA ASN A 195 -22.80 1.55 10.19
C ASN A 195 -23.08 3.05 10.34
N LYS A 196 -22.04 3.90 10.36
CA LYS A 196 -22.16 5.36 10.29
C LYS A 196 -22.29 5.82 8.84
#